data_AF-A0AAV3BPC0-F1
#
_entry.id   AF-A0AAV3BPC0-F1
#
_cell.length_a   1.000
_cell.length_b   1.000
_cell.length_c   1.000
_cell.angle_alpha   90.00
_cell.angle_beta   90.00
_cell.angle_gamma   90.00
#
_symmetry.space_group_name_H-M   'P 1'
#
loop_
_entity.id
_entity.type
_entity.pdbx_description
1 polymer ?
#
loop_
_entity_poly.entity_id
_entity_poly.type
_entity_poly.pdbx_seq_one_letter_code
_entity_poly.pdbx_strand_id
1 'polypeptide(L)'
;MKKLLINILGGVTVGAIAIVSLFGIGKISNIYDRTINKESVSIQREKFKESKSYVESMINTLAEYKREYERAKTKEEKEQIRNLIDSKFSNFNIDYIENKDLYNFLQQMRGGNFNE
;
A
#
# COMPACT_ATOMS: atom_id res chain seq x y z
N MET A 1 55.32 33.82 14.96
CA MET A 1 54.96 32.93 13.84
C MET A 1 54.28 31.62 14.27
N LYS A 2 54.80 30.86 15.25
CA LYS A 2 54.19 29.57 15.68
C LYS A 2 52.72 29.65 16.15
N LYS A 3 52.31 30.72 16.85
CA LYS A 3 50.91 30.90 17.32
C LYS A 3 49.89 31.14 16.21
N LEU A 4 50.31 31.70 15.06
CA LEU A 4 49.43 31.99 13.92
C LEU A 4 49.08 30.70 13.15
N LEU A 5 50.05 29.79 12.99
CA LEU A 5 49.87 28.51 12.30
C LEU A 5 48.93 27.55 13.05
N ILE A 6 48.97 27.54 14.38
CA ILE A 6 48.11 26.67 15.22
C ILE A 6 46.64 27.09 15.14
N ASN A 7 46.35 28.40 15.10
CA ASN A 7 44.98 28.92 14.97
C ASN A 7 44.39 28.67 13.57
N ILE A 8 45.21 28.72 12.52
CA ILE A 8 44.79 28.42 11.14
C ILE A 8 44.50 26.91 10.98
N LEU A 9 45.35 26.02 11.51
CA LEU A 9 45.11 24.58 11.49
C LEU A 9 43.86 24.18 12.30
N GLY A 10 43.64 24.80 13.46
CA GLY A 10 42.44 24.58 14.29
C GLY A 10 41.15 25.07 13.63
N GLY A 11 41.19 26.22 12.95
CA GLY A 11 40.03 26.76 12.23
C GLY A 11 39.63 25.94 11.00
N VAL A 12 40.61 25.43 10.24
CA VAL A 12 40.36 24.61 9.04
C VAL A 12 39.79 23.23 9.40
N THR A 13 40.19 22.65 10.52
CA THR A 13 39.67 21.35 10.98
C THR A 13 38.23 21.44 11.48
N VAL A 14 37.88 22.48 12.25
CA VAL A 14 36.49 22.69 12.71
C VAL A 14 35.55 23.04 11.54
N GLY A 15 36.02 23.87 10.59
CA GLY A 15 35.25 24.19 9.38
C GLY A 15 34.98 22.98 8.49
N ALA A 16 35.97 22.09 8.31
CA ALA A 16 35.80 20.88 7.52
C ALA A 16 34.81 19.88 8.17
N ILE A 17 34.83 19.73 9.49
CA ILE A 17 33.91 18.86 10.24
C ILE A 17 32.47 19.37 10.15
N ALA A 18 32.26 20.69 10.24
CA ALA A 18 30.94 21.31 10.12
C ALA A 18 30.34 21.15 8.71
N ILE A 19 31.17 21.17 7.67
CA ILE A 19 30.71 20.96 6.29
C ILE A 19 30.32 19.48 6.06
N VAL A 20 31.13 18.53 6.55
CA VAL A 20 30.83 17.09 6.44
C VAL A 20 29.56 16.72 7.21
N SER A 21 29.31 17.32 8.37
CA SER A 21 28.08 17.06 9.14
C SER A 21 26.83 17.58 8.42
N LEU A 22 26.88 18.78 7.81
CA LEU A 22 25.77 19.33 7.03
C LEU A 22 25.41 18.47 5.80
N PHE A 23 26.40 17.95 5.07
CA PHE A 23 26.17 17.09 3.91
C PHE A 23 25.81 15.63 4.29
N GLY A 24 26.24 15.15 5.47
CA GLY A 24 25.91 13.82 5.98
C GLY A 24 24.45 13.69 6.42
N ILE A 25 23.92 14.70 7.12
CA ILE A 25 22.55 14.68 7.66
C ILE A 25 21.50 14.60 6.53
N GLY A 26 21.69 15.34 5.43
CA GLY A 26 20.76 15.33 4.28
C GLY A 26 20.70 14.00 3.53
N LYS A 27 21.80 13.22 3.50
CA LYS A 27 21.80 11.88 2.89
C LYS A 27 21.16 10.83 3.81
N ILE A 28 21.36 10.94 5.12
CA ILE A 28 20.78 10.02 6.11
C ILE A 28 19.26 10.20 6.20
N SER A 29 18.77 11.44 6.23
CA SER A 29 17.32 11.71 6.23
C SER A 29 16.64 11.13 5.00
N ASN A 30 17.23 11.32 3.81
CA ASN A 30 16.68 10.78 2.56
C ASN A 30 16.65 9.24 2.55
N ILE A 31 17.64 8.56 3.14
CA ILE A 31 17.66 7.09 3.21
C ILE A 31 16.64 6.59 4.23
N TYR A 32 16.53 7.25 5.38
CA TYR A 32 15.54 6.94 6.40
C TYR A 32 14.11 7.10 5.88
N ASP A 33 13.81 8.22 5.22
CA ASP A 33 12.52 8.48 4.59
C ASP A 33 12.21 7.51 3.44
N ARG A 34 13.22 7.09 2.68
CA ARG A 34 13.00 6.13 1.58
C ARG A 34 12.85 4.70 2.04
N THR A 35 13.42 4.31 3.17
CA THR A 35 13.47 2.91 3.59
C THR A 35 12.48 2.65 4.70
N ILE A 36 12.66 3.31 5.85
CA ILE A 36 11.86 3.10 7.06
C ILE A 36 10.44 3.62 6.87
N ASN A 37 10.26 4.82 6.30
CA ASN A 37 8.91 5.37 6.10
C ASN A 37 8.14 4.62 5.00
N LYS A 38 8.80 4.14 3.94
CA LYS A 38 8.14 3.27 2.96
C LYS A 38 7.71 1.95 3.57
N GLU A 39 8.58 1.31 4.33
CA GLU A 39 8.30 0.05 5.03
C GLU A 39 7.16 0.22 6.06
N SER A 40 7.18 1.30 6.83
CA SER A 40 6.11 1.67 7.75
C SER A 40 4.77 1.89 7.04
N VAL A 41 4.76 2.61 5.91
CA VAL A 41 3.54 2.84 5.13
C VAL A 41 3.03 1.55 4.49
N SER A 42 3.90 0.65 4.02
CA SER A 42 3.47 -0.66 3.53
C SER A 42 2.86 -1.51 4.65
N ILE A 43 3.50 -1.57 5.82
CA ILE A 43 2.98 -2.33 6.97
C ILE A 43 1.64 -1.76 7.45
N GLN A 44 1.50 -0.43 7.51
CA GLN A 44 0.23 0.21 7.86
C GLN A 44 -0.87 -0.09 6.84
N ARG A 45 -0.54 -0.10 5.54
CA ARG A 45 -1.49 -0.45 4.48
C ARG A 45 -1.94 -1.91 4.57
N GLU A 46 -1.02 -2.83 4.84
CA GLU A 46 -1.34 -4.24 5.06
C GLU A 46 -2.24 -4.43 6.28
N LYS A 47 -1.86 -3.84 7.43
CA LYS A 47 -2.69 -3.84 8.64
C LYS A 47 -4.09 -3.24 8.42
N PHE A 48 -4.19 -2.20 7.59
CA PHE A 48 -5.47 -1.62 7.23
C PHE A 48 -6.31 -2.57 6.36
N LYS A 49 -5.70 -3.24 5.37
CA LYS A 49 -6.37 -4.23 4.52
C LYS A 49 -6.84 -5.47 5.29
N GLU A 50 -6.20 -5.78 6.40
CA GLU A 50 -6.62 -6.84 7.33
C GLU A 50 -7.58 -6.36 8.41
N SER A 51 -7.79 -5.04 8.51
CA SER A 51 -8.67 -4.49 9.54
C SER A 51 -10.11 -4.93 9.30
N LYS A 52 -10.80 -5.29 10.39
CA LYS A 52 -12.20 -5.73 10.37
C LYS A 52 -13.11 -4.75 9.62
N SER A 53 -12.92 -3.45 9.84
CA SER A 53 -13.72 -2.41 9.18
C SER A 53 -13.53 -2.38 7.66
N TYR A 54 -12.29 -2.54 7.18
CA TYR A 54 -12.04 -2.64 5.75
C TYR A 54 -12.66 -3.89 5.14
N VAL A 55 -12.48 -5.04 5.79
CA VAL A 55 -13.07 -6.32 5.35
C VAL A 55 -14.59 -6.22 5.27
N GLU A 56 -15.24 -5.71 6.32
CA GLU A 56 -16.69 -5.49 6.36
C GLU A 56 -17.15 -4.55 5.24
N SER A 57 -16.43 -3.46 4.99
CA SER A 57 -16.73 -2.55 3.89
C SER A 57 -16.64 -3.25 2.53
N MET A 58 -15.61 -4.07 2.31
CA MET A 58 -15.43 -4.80 1.06
C MET A 58 -16.53 -5.86 0.87
N ILE A 59 -16.93 -6.56 1.94
CA ILE A 59 -18.05 -7.51 1.91
C ILE A 59 -19.36 -6.80 1.54
N ASN A 60 -19.64 -5.64 2.13
CA ASN A 60 -20.84 -4.85 1.82
C ASN A 60 -20.86 -4.41 0.36
N THR A 61 -19.73 -3.90 -0.15
CA THR A 61 -19.59 -3.53 -1.57
C THR A 61 -19.77 -4.74 -2.50
N LEU A 62 -19.26 -5.92 -2.12
CA LEU A 62 -19.46 -7.13 -2.93
C LEU A 62 -20.93 -7.54 -2.98
N ALA A 63 -21.64 -7.44 -1.85
CA ALA A 63 -23.06 -7.73 -1.78
C ALA A 63 -23.88 -6.75 -2.64
N GLU A 64 -23.48 -5.47 -2.70
CA GLU A 64 -24.06 -4.49 -3.62
C GLU A 64 -23.87 -4.90 -5.08
N TYR A 65 -22.63 -5.17 -5.49
CA TYR A 65 -22.33 -5.58 -6.85
C TYR A 65 -22.99 -6.89 -7.24
N LYS A 66 -23.16 -7.84 -6.32
CA LYS A 66 -23.96 -9.06 -6.57
C LYS A 66 -25.40 -8.72 -6.91
N ARG A 67 -26.05 -7.86 -6.11
CA ARG A 67 -27.44 -7.43 -6.39
C ARG A 67 -27.54 -6.68 -7.72
N GLU A 68 -26.58 -5.84 -8.05
CA GLU A 68 -26.55 -5.13 -9.34
C GLU A 68 -26.38 -6.11 -10.50
N TYR A 69 -25.46 -7.07 -10.36
CA TYR A 69 -25.21 -8.11 -11.37
C TYR A 69 -26.45 -8.98 -11.60
N GLU A 70 -27.17 -9.34 -10.54
CA GLU A 70 -28.43 -10.10 -10.61
C GLU A 70 -29.57 -9.30 -11.26
N ARG A 71 -29.60 -7.97 -11.06
CA ARG A 71 -30.62 -7.07 -11.63
C ARG A 71 -30.32 -6.64 -13.06
N ALA A 72 -29.06 -6.68 -13.48
CA ALA A 72 -28.64 -6.35 -14.83
C ALA A 72 -29.34 -7.24 -15.86
N LYS A 73 -29.84 -6.63 -16.92
CA LYS A 73 -30.67 -7.31 -17.94
C LYS A 73 -29.85 -7.66 -19.17
N THR A 74 -28.85 -6.84 -19.49
CA THR A 74 -28.01 -7.03 -20.66
C THR A 74 -26.71 -7.74 -20.30
N LYS A 75 -26.09 -8.36 -21.30
CA LYS A 75 -24.78 -9.00 -21.12
C LYS A 75 -23.71 -7.93 -20.89
N GLU A 76 -23.85 -6.79 -21.54
CA GLU A 76 -22.95 -5.65 -21.45
C GLU A 76 -22.93 -5.06 -20.04
N GLU A 77 -24.09 -4.86 -19.41
CA GLU A 77 -24.20 -4.41 -18.00
C GLU A 77 -23.51 -5.39 -17.05
N LYS A 78 -23.77 -6.69 -17.23
CA LYS A 78 -23.14 -7.75 -16.42
C LYS A 78 -21.63 -7.76 -16.57
N GLU A 79 -21.12 -7.57 -17.77
CA GLU A 79 -19.68 -7.52 -18.04
C GLU A 79 -19.03 -6.28 -17.42
N GLN A 80 -19.70 -5.12 -17.48
CA GLN A 80 -19.23 -3.91 -16.80
C GLN A 80 -19.13 -4.10 -15.29
N ILE A 81 -20.14 -4.71 -14.68
CA ILE A 81 -20.15 -5.01 -13.24
C ILE A 81 -19.05 -6.02 -12.89
N ARG A 82 -18.84 -7.06 -13.71
CA ARG A 82 -17.72 -8.00 -13.54
C ARG A 82 -16.37 -7.27 -13.55
N ASN A 83 -16.14 -6.37 -14.51
CA ASN A 83 -14.89 -5.60 -14.59
C ASN A 83 -14.68 -4.69 -13.38
N LEU A 84 -15.76 -4.10 -12.85
CA LEU A 84 -15.71 -3.32 -11.60
C LEU A 84 -15.34 -4.20 -10.41
N ILE A 85 -15.94 -5.40 -10.31
CA ILE A 85 -15.61 -6.38 -9.27
C ILE A 85 -14.14 -6.79 -9.38
N ASP A 86 -13.66 -7.16 -10.56
CA ASP A 86 -12.28 -7.60 -10.76
C ASP A 86 -11.27 -6.51 -10.35
N SER A 87 -11.48 -5.27 -10.82
CA SER A 87 -10.65 -4.13 -10.45
C SER A 87 -10.66 -3.84 -8.95
N LYS A 88 -11.86 -3.71 -8.36
CA LYS A 88 -12.05 -3.34 -6.94
C LYS A 88 -11.51 -4.41 -5.99
N PHE A 89 -11.69 -5.68 -6.34
CA PHE A 89 -11.31 -6.82 -5.49
C PHE A 89 -9.97 -7.44 -5.89
N SER A 90 -9.25 -6.95 -6.90
CA SER A 90 -7.96 -7.49 -7.37
C SER A 90 -6.96 -7.87 -6.26
N ASN A 91 -6.90 -7.07 -5.19
CA ASN A 91 -5.96 -7.26 -4.07
C ASN A 91 -6.66 -7.68 -2.75
N PHE A 92 -7.94 -8.06 -2.82
CA PHE A 92 -8.70 -8.48 -1.66
C PHE A 92 -8.54 -9.98 -1.44
N ASN A 93 -8.19 -10.40 -0.22
CA ASN A 93 -8.15 -11.82 0.10
C ASN A 93 -9.57 -12.37 0.25
N ILE A 94 -9.92 -13.34 -0.60
CA ILE A 94 -11.25 -13.95 -0.62
C ILE A 94 -11.54 -14.77 0.63
N ASP A 95 -10.51 -15.24 1.33
CA ASP A 95 -10.65 -16.05 2.55
C ASP A 95 -11.22 -15.24 3.73
N TYR A 96 -11.24 -13.91 3.64
CA TYR A 96 -11.92 -13.05 4.61
C TYR A 96 -13.44 -13.03 4.45
N ILE A 97 -13.99 -13.65 3.40
CA ILE A 97 -15.44 -13.75 3.18
C ILE A 97 -15.96 -15.02 3.84
N GLU A 98 -16.56 -14.87 5.02
CA GLU A 98 -17.20 -16.00 5.73
C GLU A 98 -18.50 -16.47 5.07
N ASN A 99 -19.19 -15.57 4.36
CA ASN A 99 -20.42 -15.89 3.65
C ASN A 99 -20.13 -16.67 2.36
N LYS A 100 -20.52 -17.95 2.32
CA LYS A 100 -20.27 -18.85 1.18
C LYS A 100 -20.87 -18.39 -0.15
N ASP A 101 -22.03 -17.74 -0.14
CA ASP A 101 -22.66 -17.22 -1.36
C ASP A 101 -21.83 -16.09 -1.97
N LEU A 102 -21.39 -15.14 -1.15
CA LEU A 102 -20.50 -14.06 -1.59
C LEU A 102 -19.11 -14.55 -1.97
N TYR A 103 -18.57 -15.53 -1.25
CA TYR A 103 -17.30 -16.18 -1.56
C TYR A 103 -17.37 -16.79 -2.98
N ASN A 104 -18.35 -17.65 -3.21
CA ASN A 104 -18.53 -18.32 -4.51
C ASN A 104 -18.79 -17.30 -5.63
N PHE A 105 -19.56 -16.25 -5.36
CA PHE A 105 -19.81 -15.17 -6.32
C PHE A 105 -18.52 -14.47 -6.74
N LEU A 106 -17.67 -14.04 -5.79
CA LEU A 106 -16.40 -13.40 -6.12
C LEU A 106 -15.44 -14.36 -6.83
N GLN A 107 -15.42 -15.64 -6.42
CA GLN A 107 -14.62 -16.66 -7.07
C GLN A 107 -15.01 -16.85 -8.55
N GLN A 108 -16.31 -16.89 -8.84
CA GLN A 108 -16.82 -16.96 -10.21
C GLN A 108 -16.42 -15.73 -11.03
N MET A 109 -16.50 -14.52 -10.45
CA MET A 109 -16.16 -13.29 -11.16
C MET A 109 -14.68 -13.19 -11.51
N ARG A 110 -13.79 -13.78 -10.71
CA ARG A 110 -12.34 -13.86 -10.97
C ARG A 110 -11.94 -14.94 -11.98
N GLY A 111 -12.92 -15.62 -12.61
CA GLY A 111 -12.64 -16.70 -13.55
C GLY A 111 -12.27 -18.02 -12.87
N GLY A 112 -12.68 -18.22 -11.61
CA GLY A 112 -12.55 -19.52 -10.94
C GLY A 112 -13.31 -20.60 -11.70
N ASN A 113 -12.56 -21.54 -12.30
CA ASN A 113 -13.12 -22.82 -12.71
C ASN A 113 -13.69 -23.50 -11.47
N PHE A 114 -14.98 -23.82 -11.51
CA PHE A 114 -15.54 -24.86 -10.68
C PHE A 114 -14.80 -26.15 -11.05
N ASN A 115 -13.81 -26.55 -10.25
CA ASN A 115 -13.44 -27.94 -10.24
C ASN A 115 -14.51 -28.64 -9.41
N GLU A 116 -15.30 -29.47 -10.12
CA GLU A 116 -16.22 -30.48 -9.61
C GLU A 116 -15.62 -31.31 -8.45
#